data_AF-A0A968NU69-F1
#
_entry.id   AF-A0A968NU69-F1
#
_cell.length_a   1.000
_cell.length_b   1.000
_cell.length_c   1.000
_cell.angle_alpha   90.00
_cell.angle_beta   90.00
_cell.angle_gamma   90.00
#
_symmetry.space_group_name_H-M   'P 1'
#
loop_
_entity.id
_entity.type
_entity.pdbx_description
1 polymer ?
#
loop_
_entity_poly.entity_id
_entity_poly.type
_entity_poly.pdbx_seq_one_letter_code
_entity_poly.pdbx_strand_id
1 'polypeptide(L)'
;MPVQLQAVQSFDGVTFTDLTRSQREGLPFSPWGTNPTASLDAKKQPVFYLGFEQALPQNQPLSLWFRFQISGDRDRLLTEARKQAIACSPITRTCVGEPPKSVTAATPQPPAHTPVDLPPHHSLRTIWEYFNGTNWQALVGNAIVDDTRSFTLDGTVRVTIPGTIAASVQGLVATPAYYLRCCWVSGQPDVAPVLLGIALNAVAAEQISSARSTFAIAPSTAPPADKVPIPGRVGRLSLSLAQA
;
A
#
# COMPACT_ATOMS: atom_id res chain seq x y z
N MET A 1 -22.92 6.62 6.31
CA MET A 1 -22.52 7.96 6.83
C MET A 1 -21.06 8.18 6.50
N PRO A 2 -20.62 9.39 6.15
CA PRO A 2 -19.21 9.67 5.92
C PRO A 2 -18.46 9.59 7.25
N VAL A 3 -17.43 8.75 7.32
CA VAL A 3 -16.49 8.71 8.46
C VAL A 3 -15.59 9.94 8.37
N GLN A 4 -15.37 10.64 9.49
CA GLN A 4 -14.49 11.80 9.56
C GLN A 4 -13.39 11.62 10.61
N LEU A 5 -12.20 12.15 10.29
CA LEU A 5 -11.09 12.26 11.24
C LEU A 5 -11.32 13.49 12.12
N GLN A 6 -11.47 13.25 13.42
CA GLN A 6 -11.63 14.28 14.44
C GLN A 6 -10.29 14.67 15.07
N ALA A 7 -9.38 13.70 15.21
CA ALA A 7 -8.11 13.86 15.90
C ALA A 7 -6.99 13.13 15.17
N VAL A 8 -5.82 13.76 15.06
CA VAL A 8 -4.57 13.13 14.64
C VAL A 8 -3.50 13.52 15.63
N GLN A 9 -2.83 12.54 16.23
CA GLN A 9 -1.82 12.80 17.26
C GLN A 9 -0.61 11.89 17.08
N SER A 10 0.57 12.36 17.45
CA SER A 10 1.75 11.51 17.59
C SER A 10 2.15 11.40 19.05
N PHE A 11 2.70 10.26 19.42
CA PHE A 11 3.44 10.06 20.65
C PHE A 11 4.84 9.58 20.26
N ASP A 12 5.88 10.31 20.68
CA ASP A 12 7.28 10.02 20.35
C ASP A 12 7.97 9.07 21.35
N GLY A 13 7.20 8.55 22.32
CA GLY A 13 7.72 7.77 23.45
C GLY A 13 7.85 8.58 24.75
N VAL A 14 7.77 9.91 24.67
CA VAL A 14 7.87 10.82 25.81
C VAL A 14 6.68 11.77 25.87
N THR A 15 6.36 12.43 24.75
CA THR A 15 5.35 13.48 24.68
C THR A 15 4.35 13.23 23.56
N PHE A 16 3.12 13.68 23.80
CA PHE A 16 2.11 13.77 22.75
C PHE A 16 2.26 15.07 21.99
N THR A 17 2.00 15.03 20.68
CA THR A 17 1.83 16.21 19.83
C THR A 17 0.50 16.10 19.11
N ASP A 18 -0.30 17.18 19.14
CA ASP A 18 -1.53 17.27 18.37
C ASP A 18 -1.21 17.73 16.93
N LEU A 19 -1.51 16.86 15.97
CA LEU A 19 -1.28 17.05 14.54
C LEU A 19 -2.59 17.31 13.77
N THR A 20 -3.71 17.44 14.48
CA THR A 20 -5.05 17.59 13.91
C THR A 20 -5.16 18.83 13.03
N ARG A 21 -4.49 19.93 13.41
CA ARG A 21 -4.43 21.15 12.60
C ARG A 21 -3.64 20.92 11.30
N SER A 22 -2.44 20.35 11.40
CA SER A 22 -1.60 20.06 10.24
C SER A 22 -2.33 19.17 9.23
N GLN A 23 -3.01 18.12 9.70
CA GLN A 23 -3.83 17.27 8.83
C GLN A 23 -4.98 18.03 8.16
N ARG A 24 -5.71 18.89 8.89
CA ARG A 24 -6.83 19.67 8.33
C ARG A 24 -6.37 20.70 7.30
N GLU A 25 -5.20 21.29 7.50
CA GLU A 25 -4.62 22.31 6.61
C GLU A 25 -3.77 21.69 5.49
N GLY A 26 -3.59 20.36 5.46
CA GLY A 26 -2.75 19.68 4.47
C GLY A 26 -1.26 20.01 4.62
N LEU A 27 -0.82 20.35 5.84
CA LEU A 27 0.57 20.64 6.14
C LEU A 27 1.35 19.34 6.42
N PRO A 28 2.61 19.23 5.97
CA PRO A 28 3.43 18.06 6.25
C PRO A 28 3.66 17.84 7.75
N PHE A 29 3.65 16.58 8.21
CA PHE A 29 3.98 16.22 9.59
C PHE A 29 4.59 14.81 9.69
N SER A 30 5.33 14.55 10.77
CA SER A 30 5.92 13.23 11.01
C SER A 30 5.07 12.42 12.01
N PRO A 31 4.53 11.25 11.62
CA PRO A 31 3.62 10.45 12.45
C PRO A 31 4.20 10.02 13.82
N TRP A 32 5.52 9.93 13.92
CA TRP A 32 6.26 9.52 15.13
C TRP A 32 7.28 10.56 15.59
N GLY A 33 7.12 11.81 15.17
CA GLY A 33 8.10 12.88 15.41
C GLY A 33 9.28 12.86 14.43
N THR A 34 10.16 13.85 14.54
CA THR A 34 11.26 14.08 13.59
C THR A 34 12.49 13.20 13.83
N ASN A 35 12.64 12.67 15.04
CA ASN A 35 13.71 11.74 15.40
C ASN A 35 13.14 10.55 16.17
N PRO A 36 12.38 9.66 15.50
CA PRO A 36 11.78 8.53 16.17
C PRO A 36 12.86 7.51 16.54
N THR A 37 12.98 7.25 17.84
CA THR A 37 13.84 6.19 18.37
C THR A 37 12.99 5.08 18.95
N ALA A 38 13.19 3.85 18.49
CA ALA A 38 12.58 2.69 19.12
C ALA A 38 13.09 2.58 20.57
N SER A 39 12.17 2.51 21.52
CA SER A 39 12.50 2.27 22.92
C SER A 39 12.48 0.77 23.21
N LEU A 40 13.32 0.29 24.13
CA LEU A 40 13.21 -1.08 24.66
C LEU A 40 11.98 -1.23 25.57
N ASP A 41 11.50 -0.13 26.15
CA ASP A 41 10.27 -0.10 26.94
C ASP A 41 9.06 -0.04 26.01
N ALA A 42 8.24 -1.09 26.01
CA ALA A 42 7.02 -1.21 25.23
C ALA A 42 6.03 -0.04 25.47
N LYS A 43 6.05 0.58 26.66
CA LYS A 43 5.19 1.73 26.97
C LYS A 43 5.66 3.04 26.35
N LYS A 44 6.91 3.08 25.89
CA LYS A 44 7.55 4.27 25.29
C LYS A 44 7.80 4.06 23.80
N GLN A 45 7.17 3.08 23.18
CA GLN A 45 7.22 2.97 21.72
C GLN A 45 6.52 4.17 21.09
N PRO A 46 7.06 4.73 20.00
CA PRO A 46 6.36 5.74 19.25
C PRO A 46 5.03 5.22 18.69
N VAL A 47 3.99 6.04 18.77
CA VAL A 47 2.64 5.68 18.33
C VAL A 47 2.01 6.83 17.57
N PHE A 48 1.36 6.49 16.45
CA PHE A 48 0.56 7.43 15.68
C PHE A 48 -0.93 7.14 15.88
N TYR A 49 -1.71 8.14 16.25
CA TYR A 49 -3.13 8.01 16.60
C TYR A 49 -4.03 8.69 15.57
N LEU A 50 -5.09 7.99 15.20
CA LEU A 50 -6.18 8.45 14.34
C LEU A 50 -7.50 8.32 15.11
N GLY A 51 -8.07 9.46 15.52
CA GLY A 51 -9.35 9.54 16.21
C GLY A 51 -10.46 9.91 15.23
N PHE A 52 -11.52 9.11 15.21
CA PHE A 52 -12.71 9.30 14.39
C PHE A 52 -13.86 9.84 15.23
N GLU A 53 -14.69 10.69 14.63
CA GLU A 53 -15.84 11.31 15.31
C GLU A 53 -16.96 10.30 15.60
N GLN A 54 -17.14 9.31 14.73
CA GLN A 54 -18.15 8.26 14.87
C GLN A 54 -17.51 6.86 14.97
N ALA A 55 -18.27 5.93 15.56
CA ALA A 55 -17.86 4.54 15.64
C ALA A 55 -17.64 3.97 14.24
N LEU A 56 -16.50 3.31 14.05
CA LEU A 56 -16.24 2.59 12.81
C LEU A 56 -17.17 1.37 12.73
N PRO A 57 -17.79 1.10 11.57
CA PRO A 57 -18.70 -0.03 11.42
C PRO A 57 -17.96 -1.36 11.61
N GLN A 58 -18.51 -2.22 12.45
CA GLN A 58 -17.96 -3.55 12.69
C GLN A 58 -18.03 -4.40 11.42
N ASN A 59 -16.97 -5.17 11.15
CA ASN A 59 -16.85 -6.07 10.00
C ASN A 59 -17.03 -5.38 8.63
N GLN A 60 -16.84 -4.06 8.55
CA GLN A 60 -16.81 -3.32 7.30
C GLN A 60 -15.42 -2.70 7.09
N PRO A 61 -14.86 -2.79 5.86
CA PRO A 61 -13.55 -2.25 5.59
C PRO A 61 -13.59 -0.72 5.51
N LEU A 62 -12.70 -0.08 6.26
CA LEU A 62 -12.35 1.33 6.12
C LEU A 62 -11.03 1.41 5.36
N SER A 63 -10.98 2.24 4.31
CA SER A 63 -9.75 2.49 3.54
C SER A 63 -9.16 3.85 3.91
N LEU A 64 -7.88 3.88 4.24
CA LEU A 64 -7.11 5.07 4.57
C LEU A 64 -5.98 5.20 3.54
N TRP A 65 -6.00 6.24 2.71
CA TRP A 65 -4.89 6.53 1.81
C TRP A 65 -3.88 7.44 2.50
N PHE A 66 -2.61 7.04 2.50
CA PHE A 66 -1.49 7.80 3.03
C PHE A 66 -0.61 8.27 1.90
N ARG A 67 -0.28 9.57 1.92
CA ARG A 67 0.68 10.19 1.01
C ARG A 67 1.87 10.71 1.79
N PHE A 68 3.07 10.34 1.39
CA PHE A 68 4.34 10.73 2.00
C PHE A 68 5.13 11.67 1.10
N GLN A 69 5.98 12.49 1.71
CA GLN A 69 6.85 13.43 0.97
C GLN A 69 7.90 12.70 0.15
N ILE A 70 8.44 11.63 0.71
CA ILE A 70 9.37 10.73 0.06
C ILE A 70 8.72 9.36 0.12
N SER A 71 8.31 8.85 -1.03
CA SER A 71 7.85 7.47 -1.20
C SER A 71 8.89 6.73 -2.03
N GLY A 72 9.23 5.52 -1.62
CA GLY A 72 10.01 4.61 -2.45
C GLY A 72 9.30 4.26 -3.77
N ASP A 73 10.04 3.64 -4.67
CA ASP A 73 9.55 3.13 -5.95
C ASP A 73 8.96 1.71 -5.76
N ARG A 74 7.63 1.61 -5.78
CA ARG A 74 6.90 0.35 -5.57
C ARG A 74 7.25 -0.70 -6.63
N ASP A 75 7.30 -0.32 -7.89
CA ASP A 75 7.50 -1.28 -9.00
C ASP A 75 8.92 -1.82 -8.99
N ARG A 76 9.89 -0.97 -8.69
CA ARG A 76 11.27 -1.38 -8.47
C ARG A 76 11.37 -2.37 -7.31
N LEU A 77 10.74 -2.07 -6.16
CA LEU A 77 10.78 -2.94 -4.98
C LEU A 77 10.19 -4.33 -5.26
N LEU A 78 9.05 -4.39 -5.97
CA LEU A 78 8.42 -5.65 -6.34
C LEU A 78 9.28 -6.45 -7.33
N THR A 79 9.92 -5.75 -8.27
CA THR A 79 10.83 -6.37 -9.23
C THR A 79 12.06 -6.95 -8.54
N GLU A 80 12.67 -6.20 -7.62
CA GLU A 80 13.81 -6.65 -6.82
C GLU A 80 13.44 -7.85 -5.92
N ALA A 81 12.29 -7.79 -5.24
CA ALA A 81 11.81 -8.88 -4.39
C ALA A 81 11.57 -10.17 -5.19
N ARG A 82 10.99 -10.08 -6.39
CA ARG A 82 10.82 -11.24 -7.29
C ARG A 82 12.16 -11.82 -7.71
N LYS A 83 13.12 -10.97 -8.11
CA LYS A 83 14.48 -11.42 -8.48
C LYS A 83 15.16 -12.12 -7.31
N GLN A 84 15.03 -11.58 -6.10
CA GLN A 84 15.61 -12.17 -4.90
C GLN A 84 14.94 -13.49 -4.53
N ALA A 85 13.61 -13.60 -4.65
CA ALA A 85 12.90 -14.87 -4.42
C ALA A 85 13.34 -15.97 -5.40
N ILE A 86 13.56 -15.63 -6.68
CA ILE A 86 14.12 -16.55 -7.67
C ILE A 86 15.55 -16.95 -7.29
N ALA A 87 16.39 -15.99 -6.92
CA ALA A 87 17.79 -16.26 -6.55
C ALA A 87 17.93 -17.09 -5.27
N CYS A 88 17.04 -16.88 -4.30
CA CYS A 88 16.98 -17.63 -3.04
C CYS A 88 16.12 -18.90 -3.13
N SER A 89 15.63 -19.27 -4.32
CA SER A 89 14.87 -20.50 -4.47
C SER A 89 15.76 -21.68 -4.06
N PRO A 90 15.29 -22.54 -3.15
CA PRO A 90 16.06 -23.70 -2.73
C PRO A 90 16.41 -24.52 -3.96
N ILE A 91 17.66 -24.99 -4.04
CA ILE A 91 18.06 -25.92 -5.10
C ILE A 91 17.24 -27.20 -4.90
N THR A 92 16.17 -27.36 -5.66
CA THR A 92 15.41 -28.60 -5.69
C THR A 92 16.31 -29.63 -6.36
N ARG A 93 17.01 -30.44 -5.54
CA ARG A 93 17.60 -31.67 -6.05
C ARG A 93 16.43 -32.57 -6.41
N THR A 94 16.08 -32.62 -7.69
CA THR A 94 15.19 -33.64 -8.22
C THR A 94 15.87 -34.98 -7.99
N CYS A 95 15.39 -35.73 -7.00
CA CYS A 95 15.66 -37.15 -6.94
C CYS A 95 15.15 -37.76 -8.25
N VAL A 96 16.01 -38.51 -8.94
CA VAL A 96 15.66 -39.17 -10.20
C VAL A 96 14.49 -40.11 -9.93
N GLY A 97 13.30 -39.81 -10.49
CA GLY A 97 12.16 -40.74 -10.48
C GLY A 97 10.77 -40.16 -10.22
N GLU A 98 10.61 -38.89 -9.86
CA GLU A 98 9.27 -38.32 -9.62
C GLU A 98 8.71 -37.63 -10.88
N PRO A 99 7.51 -38.02 -11.37
CA PRO A 99 6.93 -37.40 -12.55
C PRO A 99 6.51 -35.95 -12.26
N PRO A 100 6.69 -35.02 -13.21
CA PRO A 100 6.31 -33.63 -13.02
C PRO A 100 4.79 -33.51 -12.84
N LYS A 101 4.35 -32.91 -11.72
CA LYS A 101 2.95 -32.52 -11.54
C LYS A 101 2.63 -31.40 -12.53
N SER A 102 1.72 -31.70 -13.45
CA SER A 102 1.19 -30.74 -14.43
C SER A 102 0.53 -29.56 -13.72
N VAL A 103 1.12 -28.37 -13.84
CA VAL A 103 0.50 -27.12 -13.42
C VAL A 103 -0.38 -26.65 -14.56
N THR A 104 -1.70 -26.78 -14.40
CA THR A 104 -2.68 -26.33 -15.39
C THR A 104 -2.65 -24.80 -15.47
N ALA A 105 -2.41 -24.26 -16.66
CA ALA A 105 -2.42 -22.83 -16.91
C ALA A 105 -3.84 -22.27 -16.76
N ALA A 106 -4.06 -21.46 -15.73
CA ALA A 106 -5.31 -20.73 -15.55
C ALA A 106 -5.40 -19.58 -16.57
N THR A 107 -6.55 -19.48 -17.22
CA THR A 107 -6.93 -18.41 -18.16
C THR A 107 -6.76 -17.03 -17.51
N PRO A 108 -6.22 -16.01 -18.22
CA PRO A 108 -6.05 -14.68 -17.66
C PRO A 108 -7.41 -14.02 -17.46
N GLN A 109 -7.86 -13.99 -16.21
CA GLN A 109 -8.97 -13.17 -15.76
C GLN A 109 -8.45 -11.73 -15.61
N PRO A 110 -9.22 -10.69 -16.00
CA PRO A 110 -8.86 -9.30 -15.74
C PRO A 110 -8.51 -9.13 -14.25
N PRO A 111 -7.41 -8.44 -13.90
CA PRO A 111 -6.96 -8.40 -12.51
C PRO A 111 -8.01 -7.66 -11.68
N ALA A 112 -8.79 -8.41 -10.90
CA ALA A 112 -9.28 -7.89 -9.64
C ALA A 112 -8.04 -7.43 -8.86
N HIS A 113 -8.06 -6.21 -8.31
CA HIS A 113 -6.95 -5.65 -7.52
C HIS A 113 -6.60 -6.64 -6.39
N THR A 114 -5.66 -7.52 -6.69
CA THR A 114 -5.12 -8.47 -5.73
C THR A 114 -4.23 -7.62 -4.83
N PRO A 115 -4.39 -7.68 -3.50
CA PRO A 115 -3.44 -7.03 -2.59
C PRO A 115 -2.05 -7.42 -3.05
N VAL A 116 -1.25 -6.42 -3.40
CA VAL A 116 0.12 -6.66 -3.81
C VAL A 116 0.86 -6.98 -2.52
N ASP A 117 1.28 -8.23 -2.35
CA ASP A 117 2.03 -8.64 -1.17
C ASP A 117 3.40 -7.94 -1.18
N LEU A 118 3.50 -6.84 -0.43
CA LEU A 118 4.71 -6.05 -0.33
C LEU A 118 5.69 -6.76 0.62
N PRO A 119 6.97 -6.89 0.24
CA PRO A 119 7.95 -7.45 1.15
C PRO A 119 8.07 -6.55 2.39
N PRO A 120 8.20 -7.14 3.59
CA PRO A 120 8.30 -6.37 4.83
C PRO A 120 9.50 -5.42 4.78
N HIS A 121 9.37 -4.21 5.34
CA HIS A 121 10.42 -3.20 5.27
C HIS A 121 11.61 -3.56 6.17
N HIS A 122 12.76 -3.97 5.63
CA HIS A 122 13.92 -4.43 6.42
C HIS A 122 14.23 -3.67 7.73
N SER A 123 14.05 -2.33 7.77
CA SER A 123 14.34 -1.49 8.94
C SER A 123 13.13 -0.91 9.68
N LEU A 124 11.89 -1.25 9.34
CA LEU A 124 10.72 -0.71 10.06
C LEU A 124 9.61 -1.75 10.14
N ARG A 125 9.05 -1.91 11.33
CA ARG A 125 7.88 -2.76 11.58
C ARG A 125 6.84 -1.97 12.36
N THR A 126 5.62 -2.04 11.87
CA THR A 126 4.45 -1.40 12.46
C THR A 126 3.38 -2.43 12.73
N ILE A 127 2.56 -2.17 13.75
CA ILE A 127 1.31 -2.89 13.97
C ILE A 127 0.18 -1.88 14.10
N TRP A 128 -1.02 -2.28 13.70
CA TRP A 128 -2.21 -1.48 13.84
C TRP A 128 -3.09 -2.02 14.96
N GLU A 129 -3.63 -1.13 15.78
CA GLU A 129 -4.50 -1.47 16.89
C GLU A 129 -5.74 -0.57 16.93
N TYR A 130 -6.82 -1.07 17.52
CA TYR A 130 -8.03 -0.30 17.81
C TYR A 130 -8.37 -0.37 19.30
N PHE A 131 -9.03 0.65 19.82
CA PHE A 131 -9.44 0.68 21.23
C PHE A 131 -10.85 0.12 21.40
N ASN A 132 -10.99 -0.94 22.22
CA ASN A 132 -12.29 -1.61 22.41
C ASN A 132 -13.12 -1.08 23.60
N GLY A 133 -12.63 -0.06 24.31
CA GLY A 133 -13.24 0.47 25.54
C GLY A 133 -12.44 0.16 26.80
N THR A 134 -11.65 -0.90 26.77
CA THR A 134 -10.83 -1.34 27.91
C THR A 134 -9.36 -1.44 27.53
N ASN A 135 -9.06 -2.08 26.41
CA ASN A 135 -7.71 -2.39 25.96
C ASN A 135 -7.52 -2.06 24.48
N TRP A 136 -6.27 -1.87 24.10
CA TRP A 136 -5.86 -1.84 22.70
C TRP A 136 -5.81 -3.27 22.15
N GLN A 137 -6.39 -3.47 20.97
CA GLN A 137 -6.51 -4.75 20.30
C GLN A 137 -5.78 -4.69 18.96
N ALA A 138 -4.84 -5.61 18.74
CA ALA A 138 -4.12 -5.71 17.48
C ALA A 138 -5.01 -6.20 16.34
N LEU A 139 -4.93 -5.51 15.20
CA LEU A 139 -5.49 -5.97 13.93
C LEU A 139 -4.51 -6.97 13.31
N VAL A 140 -5.01 -8.16 12.99
CA VAL A 140 -4.20 -9.29 12.49
C VAL A 140 -4.90 -10.00 11.33
N GLY A 141 -4.14 -10.75 10.53
CA GLY A 141 -4.66 -11.48 9.38
C GLY A 141 -5.39 -10.55 8.41
N ASN A 142 -6.58 -10.96 7.94
CA ASN A 142 -7.35 -10.19 6.96
C ASN A 142 -8.03 -8.93 7.53
N ALA A 143 -7.93 -8.68 8.84
CA ALA A 143 -8.45 -7.46 9.45
C ALA A 143 -7.60 -6.22 9.11
N ILE A 144 -6.40 -6.41 8.56
CA ILE A 144 -5.47 -5.36 8.18
C ILE A 144 -4.79 -5.71 6.86
N VAL A 145 -4.78 -4.76 5.93
CA VAL A 145 -3.93 -4.80 4.72
C VAL A 145 -3.21 -3.47 4.65
N ASP A 146 -1.89 -3.49 4.86
CA ASP A 146 -1.05 -2.30 4.85
C ASP A 146 -0.21 -2.26 3.56
N ASP A 147 -0.69 -1.49 2.57
CA ASP A 147 0.00 -1.27 1.31
C ASP A 147 1.05 -0.14 1.41
N THR A 148 1.29 0.46 2.58
CA THR A 148 2.28 1.54 2.78
C THR A 148 3.68 1.02 3.09
N ARG A 149 3.84 -0.31 3.22
CA ARG A 149 5.10 -0.97 3.62
C ARG A 149 5.69 -0.33 4.88
N SER A 150 4.88 -0.26 5.94
CA SER A 150 5.23 0.42 7.19
C SER A 150 5.60 1.90 7.00
N PHE A 151 4.76 2.64 6.26
CA PHE A 151 4.87 4.10 6.05
C PHE A 151 6.10 4.54 5.24
N THR A 152 6.64 3.64 4.41
CA THR A 152 7.77 3.94 3.50
C THR A 152 7.34 4.11 2.05
N LEU A 153 6.08 3.78 1.76
CA LEU A 153 5.44 3.94 0.46
C LEU A 153 4.10 4.65 0.61
N ASP A 154 3.74 5.43 -0.40
CA ASP A 154 2.35 5.82 -0.62
C ASP A 154 1.48 4.56 -0.78
N GLY A 155 0.30 4.59 -0.19
CA GLY A 155 -0.58 3.44 -0.25
C GLY A 155 -1.82 3.52 0.63
N THR A 156 -2.64 2.49 0.49
CA THR A 156 -3.80 2.25 1.33
C THR A 156 -3.45 1.44 2.56
N VAL A 157 -3.96 1.83 3.72
CA VAL A 157 -4.20 0.91 4.83
C VAL A 157 -5.69 0.60 4.87
N ARG A 158 -6.04 -0.67 4.69
CA ARG A 158 -7.42 -1.15 4.81
C ARG A 158 -7.57 -1.87 6.13
N VAL A 159 -8.51 -1.40 6.94
CA VAL A 159 -8.79 -1.96 8.27
C VAL A 159 -10.22 -2.46 8.33
N THR A 160 -10.43 -3.63 8.91
CA THR A 160 -11.75 -4.16 9.23
C THR A 160 -11.79 -4.39 10.74
N ILE A 161 -12.67 -3.70 11.45
CA ILE A 161 -12.75 -3.82 12.91
C ILE A 161 -13.53 -5.10 13.26
N PRO A 162 -12.91 -6.11 13.89
CA PRO A 162 -13.57 -7.39 14.14
C PRO A 162 -14.55 -7.33 15.32
N GLY A 163 -14.35 -6.40 16.25
CA GLY A 163 -15.15 -6.25 17.47
C GLY A 163 -15.73 -4.85 17.64
N THR A 164 -16.20 -4.55 18.85
CA THR A 164 -16.69 -3.21 19.20
C THR A 164 -15.52 -2.25 19.38
N ILE A 165 -15.65 -1.06 18.78
CA ILE A 165 -14.78 0.09 19.02
C ILE A 165 -15.49 1.06 19.98
N ALA A 166 -14.76 1.65 20.92
CA ALA A 166 -15.35 2.57 21.90
C ALA A 166 -14.65 3.93 21.84
N ALA A 167 -15.43 4.97 22.13
CA ALA A 167 -14.90 6.32 22.26
C ALA A 167 -14.05 6.43 23.54
N SER A 168 -12.95 7.18 23.45
CA SER A 168 -12.04 7.40 24.57
C SER A 168 -11.34 8.75 24.41
N VAL A 169 -10.81 9.30 25.51
CA VAL A 169 -9.90 10.45 25.48
C VAL A 169 -8.48 9.92 25.44
N GLN A 170 -7.68 10.37 24.47
CA GLN A 170 -6.30 9.92 24.27
C GLN A 170 -5.40 11.15 24.06
N GLY A 171 -4.22 11.13 24.68
CA GLY A 171 -3.21 12.18 24.48
C GLY A 171 -3.69 13.57 24.89
N LEU A 172 -3.50 14.54 23.99
CA LEU A 172 -3.80 15.96 24.20
C LEU A 172 -5.23 16.35 23.78
N VAL A 173 -5.92 15.51 22.99
CA VAL A 173 -7.28 15.81 22.52
C VAL A 173 -8.29 15.39 23.58
N ALA A 174 -8.91 16.39 24.23
CA ALA A 174 -9.85 16.19 25.33
C ALA A 174 -11.23 15.67 24.90
N THR A 175 -11.58 15.79 23.61
CA THR A 175 -12.85 15.28 23.08
C THR A 175 -12.75 13.76 22.87
N PRO A 176 -13.69 12.96 23.40
CA PRO A 176 -13.71 11.53 23.15
C PRO A 176 -13.84 11.22 21.65
N ALA A 177 -13.01 10.32 21.15
CA ALA A 177 -13.02 9.85 19.76
C ALA A 177 -12.81 8.33 19.69
N TYR A 178 -13.16 7.73 18.55
CA TYR A 178 -12.92 6.31 18.29
C TYR A 178 -11.54 6.14 17.67
N TYR A 179 -10.63 5.42 18.34
CA TYR A 179 -9.22 5.42 17.93
C TYR A 179 -8.76 4.17 17.19
N LEU A 180 -8.06 4.42 16.10
CA LEU A 180 -7.03 3.53 15.56
C LEU A 180 -5.65 4.08 15.93
N ARG A 181 -4.68 3.19 16.12
CA ARG A 181 -3.29 3.60 16.27
C ARG A 181 -2.35 2.70 15.48
N CYS A 182 -1.29 3.30 14.96
CA CYS A 182 -0.17 2.62 14.33
C CYS A 182 1.03 2.69 15.28
N CYS A 183 1.42 1.54 15.83
CA CYS A 183 2.50 1.41 16.79
C CYS A 183 3.79 1.04 16.08
N TRP A 184 4.87 1.75 16.41
CA TRP A 184 6.23 1.35 16.05
C TRP A 184 6.64 0.14 16.89
N VAL A 185 7.01 -0.96 16.24
CA VAL A 185 7.41 -2.19 16.96
C VAL A 185 8.92 -2.37 16.98
N SER A 186 9.57 -2.19 15.83
CA SER A 186 11.01 -2.39 15.73
C SER A 186 11.61 -1.75 14.49
N GLY A 187 12.94 -1.66 14.53
CA GLY A 187 13.76 -1.09 13.48
C GLY A 187 13.95 0.42 13.63
N GLN A 188 14.77 0.97 12.73
CA GLN A 188 15.06 2.39 12.63
C GLN A 188 15.17 2.75 11.14
N PRO A 189 14.19 3.47 10.57
CA PRO A 189 14.30 3.96 9.21
C PRO A 189 15.39 5.03 9.16
N ASP A 190 16.09 5.11 8.03
CA ASP A 190 17.17 6.09 7.83
C ASP A 190 16.66 7.54 7.87
N VAL A 191 15.38 7.75 7.53
CA VAL A 191 14.68 9.03 7.56
C VAL A 191 13.29 8.83 8.15
N ALA A 192 12.88 9.74 9.06
CA ALA A 192 11.53 9.73 9.60
C ALA A 192 10.51 9.99 8.48
N PRO A 193 9.43 9.18 8.38
CA PRO A 193 8.43 9.40 7.35
C PRO A 193 7.73 10.74 7.58
N VAL A 194 7.62 11.53 6.51
CA VAL A 194 6.89 12.80 6.49
C VAL A 194 5.61 12.59 5.70
N LEU A 195 4.48 12.67 6.38
CA LEU A 195 3.15 12.51 5.81
C LEU A 195 2.66 13.86 5.27
N LEU A 196 2.21 13.88 4.02
CA LEU A 196 1.62 15.04 3.35
C LEU A 196 0.10 15.09 3.54
N GLY A 197 -0.52 13.94 3.81
CA GLY A 197 -1.95 13.90 4.10
C GLY A 197 -2.52 12.48 4.17
N ILE A 198 -3.72 12.43 4.73
CA ILE A 198 -4.55 11.23 4.84
C ILE A 198 -5.88 11.48 4.16
N ALA A 199 -6.32 10.57 3.29
CA ALA A 199 -7.65 10.59 2.71
C ALA A 199 -8.46 9.36 3.14
N LEU A 200 -9.71 9.59 3.54
CA LEU A 200 -10.62 8.53 3.99
C LEU A 200 -11.43 7.98 2.81
N ASN A 201 -11.65 6.67 2.81
CA ASN A 201 -12.37 5.95 1.75
C ASN A 201 -11.84 6.25 0.34
N ALA A 202 -10.54 6.51 0.25
CA ALA A 202 -9.85 6.79 -1.00
C ALA A 202 -9.16 5.54 -1.54
N VAL A 203 -9.03 5.48 -2.87
CA VAL A 203 -8.32 4.44 -3.61
C VAL A 203 -7.44 5.10 -4.68
N ALA A 204 -6.30 4.49 -5.00
CA ALA A 204 -5.50 4.92 -6.13
C ALA A 204 -6.31 4.77 -7.43
N ALA A 205 -6.34 5.83 -8.24
CA ALA A 205 -6.90 5.79 -9.57
C ALA A 205 -5.76 5.83 -10.58
N GLU A 206 -5.72 4.84 -11.47
CA GLU A 206 -4.82 4.85 -12.62
C GLU A 206 -5.59 5.31 -13.85
N GLN A 207 -5.05 6.32 -14.54
CA GLN A 207 -5.61 6.76 -15.81
C GLN A 207 -4.99 5.98 -16.96
N ILE A 208 -5.84 5.35 -17.76
CA ILE A 208 -5.44 4.69 -19.00
C ILE A 208 -6.03 5.47 -20.17
N SER A 209 -5.18 5.90 -21.09
CA SER A 209 -5.61 6.53 -22.35
C SER A 209 -5.17 5.68 -23.54
N SER A 210 -6.04 5.51 -24.53
CA SER A 210 -5.68 4.84 -25.78
C SER A 210 -4.76 5.73 -26.61
N ALA A 211 -3.54 5.25 -26.89
CA ALA A 211 -2.70 5.85 -27.91
C ALA A 211 -3.13 5.33 -29.29
N ARG A 212 -3.31 6.23 -30.27
CA ARG A 212 -3.51 5.88 -31.67
C ARG A 212 -2.39 6.51 -32.49
N SER A 213 -1.81 5.73 -33.39
CA SER A 213 -0.84 6.21 -34.36
C SER A 213 -1.30 5.84 -35.76
N THR A 214 -1.15 6.78 -36.71
CA THR A 214 -1.37 6.54 -38.13
C THR A 214 -0.01 6.41 -38.80
N PHE A 215 0.20 5.34 -39.55
CA PHE A 215 1.41 5.14 -40.35
C PHE A 215 1.07 5.38 -41.81
N ALA A 216 1.78 6.30 -42.46
CA ALA A 216 1.67 6.48 -43.89
C ALA A 216 2.44 5.36 -44.61
N ILE A 217 1.78 4.67 -45.53
CA ILE A 217 2.46 3.76 -46.47
C ILE A 217 2.98 4.64 -47.60
N ALA A 218 4.28 4.60 -47.87
CA ALA A 218 4.87 5.37 -48.96
C ALA A 218 4.25 4.95 -50.31
N PRO A 219 4.04 5.90 -51.25
CA PRO A 219 3.60 5.57 -52.60
C PRO A 219 4.46 4.44 -53.21
N SER A 220 3.81 3.51 -53.92
CA SER A 220 4.48 2.38 -54.59
C SER A 220 5.13 1.33 -53.67
N THR A 221 4.78 1.29 -52.38
CA THR A 221 5.21 0.19 -51.48
C THR A 221 4.57 -1.13 -51.92
N ALA A 222 5.38 -2.09 -52.37
CA ALA A 222 4.91 -3.42 -52.72
C ALA A 222 4.86 -4.34 -51.48
N PRO A 223 3.81 -5.17 -51.31
CA PRO A 223 3.81 -6.20 -50.28
C PRO A 223 4.89 -7.25 -50.58
N PRO A 224 5.38 -7.98 -49.56
CA PRO A 224 6.25 -9.13 -49.78
C PRO A 224 5.61 -10.14 -50.76
N ALA A 225 6.45 -10.84 -51.53
CA ALA A 225 6.00 -11.96 -52.36
C ALA A 225 5.15 -12.92 -51.51
N ASP A 226 4.03 -13.36 -52.05
CA ASP A 226 3.03 -14.24 -51.42
C ASP A 226 2.21 -13.64 -50.26
N LYS A 227 2.32 -12.33 -50.00
CA LYS A 227 1.53 -11.62 -48.96
C LYS A 227 0.73 -10.43 -49.51
N VAL A 228 0.22 -10.57 -50.74
CA VAL A 228 -0.62 -9.54 -51.36
C VAL A 228 -1.95 -9.40 -50.58
N PRO A 229 -2.32 -8.20 -50.10
CA PRO A 229 -3.59 -8.00 -49.42
C PRO A 229 -4.77 -8.30 -50.35
N ILE A 230 -5.75 -9.05 -49.84
CA ILE A 230 -6.99 -9.33 -50.57
C ILE A 230 -8.04 -8.28 -50.15
N PRO A 231 -8.67 -7.55 -51.10
CA PRO A 231 -9.72 -6.59 -50.78
C PRO A 231 -10.83 -7.21 -49.92
N GLY A 232 -11.24 -6.51 -48.86
CA GLY A 232 -12.28 -6.97 -47.94
C GLY A 232 -11.84 -8.05 -46.94
N ARG A 233 -10.57 -8.47 -46.94
CA ARG A 233 -10.00 -9.38 -45.94
C ARG A 233 -9.12 -8.62 -44.94
N VAL A 234 -9.21 -9.02 -43.67
CA VAL A 234 -8.30 -8.52 -42.62
C VAL A 234 -6.93 -9.19 -42.78
N GLY A 235 -5.89 -8.39 -42.96
CA GLY A 235 -4.49 -8.83 -42.98
C GLY A 235 -3.77 -8.46 -41.68
N ARG A 236 -2.81 -9.29 -41.24
CA ARG A 236 -1.94 -8.98 -40.10
C ARG A 236 -0.72 -8.19 -40.57
N LEU A 237 -0.49 -7.03 -39.97
CA LEU A 237 0.75 -6.26 -40.12
C LEU A 237 1.72 -6.63 -39.00
N SER A 238 2.98 -6.87 -39.35
CA SER A 238 4.07 -7.02 -38.38
C SER A 238 4.88 -5.72 -38.38
N LEU A 239 4.89 -5.03 -37.26
CA LEU A 239 5.68 -3.81 -37.05
C LEU A 239 6.85 -4.16 -36.15
N SER A 240 8.06 -3.77 -36.53
CA SER A 240 9.24 -3.79 -35.65
C SER A 240 9.67 -2.35 -35.40
N LEU A 241 9.75 -1.97 -34.13
CA LEU A 241 10.38 -0.71 -33.74
C LEU A 241 11.89 -0.89 -33.83
N ALA A 242 12.57 -0.05 -34.60
CA ALA A 242 14.01 0.08 -34.48
C ALA A 242 14.31 0.72 -33.11
N GLN A 243 15.11 0.03 -32.28
CA GLN A 243 15.63 0.66 -31.07
C GLN A 243 16.59 1.78 -31.49
N ALA A 244 16.39 2.97 -30.93
CA ALA A 244 17.29 4.11 -31.08
C ALA A 244 18.57 3.92 -30.27
#